data_AF-A0A1B1G952-F1
#
_entry.id   AF-A0A1B1G952-F1
#
_cell.length_a   1.000
_cell.length_b   1.000
_cell.length_c   1.000
_cell.angle_alpha   90.00
_cell.angle_beta   90.00
_cell.angle_gamma   90.00
#
_symmetry.space_group_name_H-M   'P 1'
#
loop_
_entity.id
_entity.type
_entity.pdbx_description
1 polymer ?
#
loop_
_entity_poly.entity_id
_entity_poly.type
_entity_poly.pdbx_seq_one_letter_code
_entity_poly.pdbx_strand_id
1 'polypeptide(L)'
;MNFEERLAKLRETIGKTSFDFRFESLFDKEEWINMNIPQRKQLEREFHKFIEQNDHLRIPYTTEDHIRMRLYNLVYDYNEIKHNFKSYI
;
A
#
# COMPACT_ATOMS: atom_id res chain seq x y z
N MET A 1 10.15 2.15 10.94
CA MET A 1 9.89 1.08 9.95
C MET A 1 10.13 1.65 8.58
N ASN A 2 10.86 0.94 7.70
CA ASN A 2 11.06 1.42 6.33
C ASN A 2 10.04 0.72 5.41
N PHE A 3 9.09 1.51 4.88
CA PHE A 3 8.03 0.98 4.02
C PHE A 3 8.55 0.67 2.61
N GLU A 4 9.59 1.37 2.14
CA GLU A 4 10.24 1.11 0.84
C GLU A 4 10.83 -0.29 0.79
N GLU A 5 11.56 -0.70 1.83
CA GLU A 5 12.17 -2.04 1.90
C GLU A 5 11.11 -3.15 1.94
N ARG A 6 10.00 -2.93 2.67
CA ARG A 6 8.88 -3.89 2.72
C ARG A 6 8.16 -3.99 1.37
N LEU A 7 7.99 -2.88 0.66
CA LEU A 7 7.42 -2.86 -0.68
C LEU A 7 8.34 -3.54 -1.70
N ALA A 8 9.65 -3.32 -1.62
CA ALA A 8 10.62 -3.99 -2.48
C ALA A 8 10.56 -5.51 -2.32
N LYS A 9 10.53 -6.02 -1.08
CA LYS A 9 10.35 -7.45 -0.80
C LYS A 9 9.01 -7.99 -1.30
N LEU A 10 7.93 -7.23 -1.11
CA LEU A 10 6.61 -7.63 -1.60
C LEU A 10 6.59 -7.71 -3.13
N ARG A 11 7.23 -6.74 -3.81
CA ARG A 11 7.41 -6.74 -5.26
C ARG A 11 8.22 -7.95 -5.73
N GLU A 12 9.35 -8.26 -5.09
CA GLU A 12 10.15 -9.45 -5.41
C GLU A 12 9.33 -10.74 -5.27
N THR A 13 8.48 -10.81 -4.24
CA THR A 13 7.61 -11.96 -3.99
C THR A 13 6.50 -12.10 -5.05
N ILE A 14 5.92 -10.99 -5.49
CA ILE A 14 4.85 -10.98 -6.49
C ILE A 14 5.41 -11.16 -7.92
N GLY A 15 6.63 -10.68 -8.16
CA GLY A 15 7.31 -10.77 -9.46
C GLY A 15 6.68 -9.89 -10.56
N LYS A 16 5.89 -8.88 -10.19
CA LYS A 16 5.21 -7.96 -11.13
C LYS A 16 5.57 -6.50 -10.83
N THR A 17 5.59 -5.68 -11.88
CA THR A 17 5.86 -4.24 -11.84
C THR A 17 4.64 -3.38 -11.49
N SER A 18 3.44 -3.96 -11.59
CA SER A 18 2.17 -3.37 -11.14
C SER A 18 1.33 -4.43 -10.43
N PHE A 19 0.82 -4.13 -9.24
CA PHE A 19 -0.03 -5.05 -8.48
C PHE A 19 -0.86 -4.36 -7.39
N ASP A 20 -2.02 -4.96 -7.11
CA ASP A 20 -2.84 -4.63 -5.96
C ASP A 20 -2.41 -5.42 -4.73
N PHE A 21 -2.30 -4.76 -3.58
CA PHE A 21 -1.96 -5.40 -2.31
C PHE A 21 -2.70 -4.77 -1.14
N ARG A 22 -2.77 -5.46 -0.01
CA ARG A 22 -3.33 -4.94 1.24
C ARG A 22 -2.21 -4.56 2.19
N PHE A 23 -2.50 -3.68 3.15
CA PHE A 23 -1.51 -3.29 4.16
C PHE A 23 -0.95 -4.49 4.93
N GLU A 24 -1.79 -5.49 5.23
CA GLU A 24 -1.37 -6.74 5.90
C GLU A 24 -0.30 -7.51 5.11
N SER A 25 -0.27 -7.38 3.78
CA SER A 25 0.69 -8.08 2.92
C SER A 25 2.12 -7.54 3.05
N LEU A 26 2.31 -6.37 3.67
CA LEU A 26 3.65 -5.82 3.97
C LEU A 26 4.30 -6.48 5.20
N PHE A 27 3.54 -7.28 5.94
CA PHE A 27 3.99 -7.93 7.17
C PHE A 27 3.90 -9.44 7.04
N ASP A 28 4.81 -10.13 7.73
CA ASP A 28 4.68 -11.56 7.88
C ASP A 28 3.43 -11.89 8.68
N LYS A 29 2.83 -13.06 8.44
CA LYS A 29 1.61 -13.49 9.15
C LYS A 29 1.78 -13.46 10.67
N GLU A 30 2.95 -13.89 11.15
CA GLU A 30 3.26 -13.91 12.59
C GLU A 30 3.46 -12.48 13.13
N GLU A 31 4.15 -11.60 12.41
CA GLU A 31 4.26 -10.18 12.78
C GLU A 31 2.88 -9.53 12.85
N TRP A 32 2.05 -9.76 11.83
CA TRP A 32 0.72 -9.16 11.73
C TRP A 32 -0.17 -9.60 12.88
N ILE A 33 -0.25 -10.91 13.17
CA ILE A 33 -1.07 -11.46 14.25
C ILE A 33 -0.65 -10.89 15.62
N ASN A 34 0.66 -10.74 15.85
CA ASN A 34 1.20 -10.22 17.11
C ASN A 34 1.05 -8.69 17.25
N MET A 35 0.74 -7.95 16.20
CA MET A 35 0.50 -6.50 16.30
C MET A 35 -0.85 -6.18 16.92
N ASN A 36 -0.84 -5.27 17.89
CA ASN A 36 -2.06 -4.77 18.50
C ASN A 36 -2.81 -3.80 17.56
N ILE A 37 -4.13 -3.78 17.67
CA ILE A 37 -5.04 -2.89 16.92
C ILE A 37 -4.56 -1.42 16.87
N PRO A 38 -4.19 -0.77 18.00
CA PRO A 38 -3.69 0.61 17.98
C PRO A 38 -2.37 0.77 17.21
N GLN A 39 -1.47 -0.21 17.28
CA GLN A 39 -0.21 -0.18 16.53
C GLN A 39 -0.46 -0.28 15.03
N ARG A 40 -1.36 -1.18 14.61
CA ARG A 40 -1.77 -1.29 13.20
C ARG A 40 -2.34 0.02 12.67
N LYS A 41 -3.23 0.69 13.43
CA LYS A 41 -3.78 2.01 13.05
C LYS A 41 -2.71 3.08 12.92
N GLN A 42 -1.71 3.08 13.80
CA GLN A 42 -0.62 4.05 13.74
C GLN A 42 0.23 3.82 12.49
N LEU A 43 0.60 2.56 12.23
CA LEU A 43 1.39 2.20 11.07
C LEU A 43 0.64 2.46 9.74
N GLU A 44 -0.67 2.21 9.68
CA GLU A 44 -1.48 2.55 8.50
C GLU A 44 -1.52 4.07 8.25
N ARG A 45 -1.61 4.88 9.32
CA ARG A 45 -1.54 6.35 9.18
C ARG A 45 -0.19 6.83 8.68
N GLU A 46 0.90 6.23 9.17
CA GLU A 46 2.24 6.53 8.68
C GLU A 46 2.42 6.08 7.23
N PHE A 47 1.85 4.92 6.87
CA PHE A 47 1.86 4.41 5.52
C PHE A 47 1.06 5.28 4.55
N HIS A 48 -0.09 5.81 4.96
CA HIS A 48 -0.83 6.78 4.16
C HIS A 48 -0.01 8.04 3.86
N LYS A 49 0.66 8.62 4.86
CA LYS A 49 1.56 9.76 4.64
C LYS A 49 2.69 9.42 3.67
N PHE A 50 3.21 8.19 3.78
CA PHE A 50 4.23 7.69 2.88
C PHE A 50 3.71 7.50 1.44
N ILE A 51 2.47 7.04 1.25
CA ILE A 51 1.82 6.97 -0.06
C ILE A 51 1.60 8.35 -0.67
N GLU A 52 1.14 9.34 0.11
CA GLU A 52 0.96 10.72 -0.38
C GLU A 52 2.28 11.33 -0.90
N GLN A 53 3.41 10.85 -0.39
CA GLN A 53 4.75 11.27 -0.81
C GLN A 53 5.36 10.38 -1.91
N ASN A 54 4.75 9.23 -2.19
CA ASN A 54 5.25 8.27 -3.18
C ASN A 54 4.47 8.33 -4.48
N ASP A 55 5.16 8.66 -5.56
CA ASP A 55 4.56 8.71 -6.89
C ASP A 55 4.04 7.35 -7.37
N HIS A 56 4.67 6.25 -6.96
CA HIS A 56 4.39 4.90 -7.46
C HIS A 56 3.25 4.18 -6.74
N LEU A 57 2.67 4.78 -5.70
CA LEU A 57 1.60 4.19 -4.91
C LEU A 57 0.35 5.02 -5.04
N ARG A 58 -0.79 4.35 -5.26
CA ARG A 58 -2.08 5.00 -5.28
C ARG A 58 -3.11 4.19 -4.50
N ILE A 59 -4.04 4.89 -3.88
CA ILE A 59 -5.26 4.26 -3.36
C ILE A 59 -6.30 4.25 -4.49
N PRO A 60 -6.67 3.08 -5.04
CA PRO A 60 -7.69 2.99 -6.10
C PRO A 60 -9.05 3.53 -5.65
N TYR A 61 -9.70 4.24 -6.57
CA TYR A 61 -10.98 4.95 -6.39
C TYR A 61 -12.16 4.03 -6.06
N THR A 62 -12.07 2.73 -6.40
CA THR A 62 -13.06 1.71 -6.02
C THR A 62 -13.25 1.57 -4.51
N THR A 63 -12.38 2.18 -3.72
CA THR A 63 -12.46 2.23 -2.25
C THR A 63 -13.03 3.53 -1.71
N GLU A 64 -13.31 4.56 -2.53
CA GLU A 64 -13.69 5.90 -2.04
C GLU A 64 -14.96 5.89 -1.18
N ASP A 65 -15.95 5.07 -1.55
CA ASP A 65 -17.19 4.87 -0.77
C ASP A 65 -16.94 4.11 0.55
N HIS A 66 -15.85 3.35 0.64
CA HIS A 66 -15.44 2.58 1.83
C HIS A 66 -14.43 3.33 2.74
N ILE A 67 -13.76 4.38 2.25
CA ILE A 67 -12.79 5.20 3.03
C ILE A 67 -13.46 5.79 4.27
N ARG A 68 -14.77 6.07 4.22
CA ARG A 68 -15.52 6.63 5.34
C ARG A 68 -15.70 5.68 6.53
N MET A 69 -15.49 4.37 6.38
CA MET A 69 -15.91 3.39 7.40
C MET A 69 -14.83 2.43 7.92
N ARG A 70 -13.82 2.02 7.14
CA ARG A 70 -12.84 1.01 7.61
C ARG A 70 -11.45 1.19 7.02
N LEU A 71 -10.52 1.71 7.84
CA LEU A 71 -9.08 1.66 7.57
C LEU A 71 -8.59 0.23 7.24
N TYR A 72 -9.22 -0.78 7.84
CA TYR A 72 -8.76 -2.17 7.83
C TYR A 72 -8.92 -2.96 6.52
N ASN A 73 -9.58 -2.40 5.50
CA ASN A 73 -9.90 -3.13 4.26
C ASN A 73 -9.47 -2.36 2.99
N LEU A 74 -8.47 -1.50 3.11
CA LEU A 74 -7.95 -0.77 1.96
C LEU A 74 -7.06 -1.68 1.11
N VAL A 75 -7.31 -1.64 -0.20
CA VAL A 75 -6.43 -2.20 -1.22
C VAL A 75 -5.64 -1.03 -1.79
N TYR A 76 -4.34 -1.23 -1.95
CA TYR A 76 -3.41 -0.26 -2.50
C TYR A 76 -2.92 -0.77 -3.85
N ASP A 77 -2.84 0.14 -4.81
CA ASP A 77 -2.26 -0.12 -6.12
C ASP A 77 -0.80 0.34 -6.09
N TYR A 78 0.12 -0.60 -6.33
CA TYR A 78 1.51 -0.30 -6.60
C TYR A 78 1.75 -0.32 -8.09
N ASN A 79 2.27 0.76 -8.65
CA ASN A 79 2.64 0.84 -10.04
C ASN A 79 3.99 1.55 -10.21
N GLU A 80 5.02 0.76 -10.51
CA GLU A 80 6.34 1.28 -10.83
C GLU A 80 6.35 2.00 -12.20
N ILE A 81 5.50 1.56 -13.13
CA ILE A 81 5.40 2.11 -14.47
C ILE A 81 4.44 3.30 -14.45
N LYS A 82 4.91 4.46 -13.97
CA LYS A 82 4.37 5.74 -14.44
C LYS A 82 4.82 5.96 -15.89
N HIS A 83 4.33 5.16 -16.84
CA HIS A 83 4.23 5.69 -18.19
C HIS A 83 3.07 6.67 -18.15
N ASN A 84 3.41 7.94 -18.07
CA ASN A 84 2.55 9.02 -18.48
C ASN A 84 2.09 8.74 -19.92
N PHE A 85 1.01 7.99 -20.11
CA PHE A 85 0.30 7.92 -21.40
C PHE A 85 -0.29 9.29 -21.79
N LYS A 86 -0.08 10.33 -20.96
CA LYS A 86 -0.44 11.72 -21.19
C LYS A 86 0.72 12.63 -21.62
N SER A 87 1.89 12.07 -21.97
CA SER A 87 3.00 12.84 -22.58
C SER A 87 3.00 12.82 -24.12
N TYR A 88 1.91 12.35 -24.73
CA TYR A 88 1.64 12.46 -26.17
C TYR A 88 0.24 13.03 -26.40
N ILE A 89 0.07 14.35 -26.27
CA ILE A 89 -0.74 15.21 -27.15
C ILE A 89 -0.14 16.61 -27.11
#